data_AF-A0A7W8DWW7-F1
#
_entry.id   AF-A0A7W8DWW7-F1
#
_cell.length_a   1.000
_cell.length_b   1.000
_cell.length_c   1.000
_cell.angle_alpha   90.00
_cell.angle_beta   90.00
_cell.angle_gamma   90.00
#
_symmetry.space_group_name_H-M   'P 1'
#
loop_
_entity.id
_entity.type
_entity.pdbx_description
1 polymer ?
#
loop_
_entity_poly.entity_id
_entity_poly.type
_entity_poly.pdbx_seq_one_letter_code
_entity_poly.pdbx_strand_id
1 'polypeptide(L)'
;MESTRNYFHLHLISDSTGETLIAAGRAAAAQFQSSQALEHVYPLIRNRRQLMPVLDAIDGAPGIVLYTIVDRELSGIIDQRCREMGVPCVSVLEPVIDLFQSYLGAPSRRRVGAQHVMDADYFARIEALNFTMDHDDGQLPADLEEADVILVGISRTSKTPTSIYLANRGIKTANVPIVLGVPLPERLSAAVRPLIVGLIATTDRIAQVRQNRVLGQTQDFRGDDYIDRAQISEELKYARALCSRNNWPVIDVTRRSIEETAAAIVALRPKLR
;
A
#
# COMPACT_ATOMS: atom_id res chain seq x y z
N MET A 1 12.46 -28.12 -17.88
CA MET A 1 12.36 -28.75 -16.55
C MET A 1 11.36 -27.92 -15.77
N GLU A 2 10.13 -28.40 -15.60
CA GLU A 2 9.18 -27.77 -14.67
C GLU A 2 9.80 -27.82 -13.28
N SER A 3 10.07 -26.66 -12.68
CA SER A 3 10.56 -26.60 -11.30
C SER A 3 9.43 -27.12 -10.42
N THR A 4 9.61 -28.29 -9.82
CA THR A 4 8.72 -28.79 -8.78
C THR A 4 8.72 -27.78 -7.64
N ARG A 5 7.65 -26.98 -7.52
CA ARG A 5 7.52 -26.01 -6.42
C ARG A 5 7.23 -26.80 -5.16
N ASN A 6 8.11 -26.68 -4.17
CA ASN A 6 7.88 -27.28 -2.87
C ASN A 6 6.94 -26.38 -2.06
N TYR A 7 5.88 -26.95 -1.51
CA TYR A 7 4.95 -26.20 -0.66
C TYR A 7 5.28 -26.40 0.82
N PHE A 8 5.08 -25.37 1.63
CA PHE A 8 5.19 -25.45 3.08
C PHE A 8 4.09 -24.65 3.75
N HIS A 9 3.63 -25.08 4.92
CA HIS A 9 2.63 -24.36 5.69
C HIS A 9 3.27 -23.18 6.44
N LEU A 10 2.62 -22.02 6.37
CA LEU A 10 2.99 -20.81 7.10
C LEU A 10 1.79 -20.34 7.92
N HIS A 11 1.86 -20.49 9.23
CA HIS A 11 0.80 -20.14 10.17
C HIS A 11 1.08 -18.77 10.80
N LEU A 12 0.11 -17.88 10.73
CA LEU A 12 0.21 -16.49 11.15
C LEU A 12 -0.82 -16.21 12.26
N ILE A 13 -0.38 -16.15 13.52
CA ILE A 13 -1.26 -16.00 14.70
C ILE A 13 -1.19 -14.57 15.26
N SER A 14 -2.30 -13.84 15.25
CA SER A 14 -2.35 -12.45 15.74
C SER A 14 -3.49 -12.21 16.72
N ASP A 15 -3.25 -11.35 17.71
CA ASP A 15 -4.28 -10.84 18.63
C ASP A 15 -5.09 -9.67 18.02
N SER A 16 -4.68 -9.21 16.84
CA SER A 16 -5.27 -8.15 16.02
C SER A 16 -5.60 -8.69 14.60
N THR A 17 -5.36 -7.91 13.55
CA THR A 17 -5.71 -8.22 12.15
C THR A 17 -4.76 -9.20 11.47
N GLY A 18 -3.51 -9.33 11.95
CA GLY A 18 -2.49 -10.16 11.33
C GLY A 18 -1.75 -9.54 10.13
N GLU A 19 -2.03 -8.29 9.76
CA GLU A 19 -1.38 -7.64 8.60
C GLU A 19 0.15 -7.55 8.73
N THR A 20 0.66 -7.26 9.93
CA THR A 20 2.10 -7.26 10.21
C THR A 20 2.75 -8.61 9.91
N LEU A 21 2.07 -9.71 10.26
CA LEU A 21 2.54 -11.06 10.00
C LEU A 21 2.50 -11.41 8.52
N ILE A 22 1.45 -10.99 7.82
CA ILE A 22 1.33 -11.21 6.37
C ILE A 22 2.46 -10.47 5.65
N ALA A 23 2.70 -9.20 5.98
CA ALA A 23 3.76 -8.41 5.38
C ALA A 23 5.15 -9.01 5.65
N ALA A 24 5.46 -9.32 6.91
CA ALA A 24 6.74 -9.91 7.29
C ALA A 24 6.94 -11.32 6.70
N GLY A 25 5.91 -12.16 6.78
CA GLY A 25 5.93 -13.53 6.26
C GLY A 25 6.13 -13.57 4.75
N ARG A 26 5.43 -12.72 3.99
CA ARG A 26 5.62 -12.61 2.54
C ARG A 26 7.00 -12.08 2.16
N ALA A 27 7.49 -11.06 2.86
CA ALA A 27 8.83 -10.51 2.63
C ALA A 27 9.92 -11.57 2.86
N ALA A 28 9.79 -12.39 3.91
CA ALA A 28 10.70 -13.49 4.20
C ALA A 28 10.56 -14.63 3.18
N ALA A 29 9.33 -15.07 2.86
CA ALA A 29 9.07 -16.14 1.92
C ALA A 29 9.56 -15.81 0.49
N ALA A 30 9.50 -14.53 0.08
CA ALA A 30 9.99 -14.07 -1.21
C ALA A 30 11.49 -14.31 -1.44
N GLN A 31 12.27 -14.55 -0.37
CA GLN A 31 13.70 -14.90 -0.47
C GLN A 31 13.93 -16.35 -0.93
N PHE A 32 12.89 -17.20 -0.98
CA PHE A 32 13.00 -18.63 -1.28
C PHE A 32 12.25 -19.01 -2.57
N GLN A 33 12.90 -18.81 -3.73
CA GLN A 33 12.27 -18.95 -5.06
C GLN A 33 11.78 -20.37 -5.41
N SER A 34 12.33 -21.41 -4.78
CA SER A 34 11.97 -22.82 -5.00
C SER A 34 10.80 -23.30 -4.13
N SER A 35 10.33 -22.46 -3.21
CA SER A 35 9.34 -22.83 -2.20
C SER A 35 8.16 -21.87 -2.20
N GLN A 36 6.94 -22.38 -2.02
CA GLN A 36 5.72 -21.58 -1.98
C GLN A 36 5.00 -21.79 -0.65
N ALA A 37 4.76 -20.69 0.07
CA ALA A 37 4.04 -20.72 1.33
C ALA A 37 2.53 -20.95 1.11
N LEU A 38 1.95 -21.87 1.86
CA LEU A 38 0.52 -22.00 2.08
C LEU A 38 0.17 -21.21 3.35
N GLU A 39 -0.34 -20.00 3.17
CA GLU A 39 -0.63 -19.06 4.27
C GLU A 39 -1.92 -19.46 5.02
N HIS A 40 -1.81 -19.60 6.35
CA HIS A 40 -2.93 -19.78 7.26
C HIS A 40 -2.97 -18.61 8.24
N VAL A 41 -3.99 -17.75 8.14
CA VAL A 41 -4.10 -16.55 8.97
C VAL A 41 -5.12 -16.75 10.08
N TYR A 42 -4.70 -16.56 11.32
CA TYR A 42 -5.52 -16.66 12.53
C TYR A 42 -5.55 -15.31 13.24
N PRO A 43 -6.46 -14.40 12.84
CA PRO A 43 -6.59 -13.09 13.47
C PRO A 43 -7.42 -13.17 14.76
N LEU A 44 -7.34 -12.12 15.58
CA LEU A 44 -8.16 -11.91 16.78
C LEU A 44 -8.06 -13.03 17.83
N ILE A 45 -6.91 -13.70 17.92
CA ILE A 45 -6.60 -14.70 18.96
C ILE A 45 -6.20 -13.98 20.24
N ARG A 46 -7.14 -13.82 21.15
CA ARG A 46 -7.00 -12.99 22.36
C ARG A 46 -7.15 -13.77 23.66
N ASN A 47 -7.48 -15.06 23.58
CA ASN A 47 -7.62 -15.92 24.75
C ASN A 47 -7.33 -17.38 24.40
N ARG A 48 -7.15 -18.18 25.44
CA ARG A 48 -6.81 -19.60 25.32
C ARG A 48 -7.85 -20.40 24.53
N ARG A 49 -9.14 -20.10 24.70
CA ARG A 49 -10.24 -20.81 24.00
C ARG A 49 -10.15 -20.63 22.49
N GLN A 50 -9.73 -19.46 22.02
CA GLN A 50 -9.49 -19.18 20.60
C GLN A 50 -8.18 -19.82 20.11
N LEU A 51 -7.15 -19.85 20.96
CA LEU A 51 -5.83 -20.37 20.60
C LEU A 51 -5.80 -21.89 20.44
N MET A 52 -6.51 -22.64 21.29
CA MET A 52 -6.42 -24.11 21.26
C MET A 52 -6.78 -24.73 19.90
N PRO A 53 -7.90 -24.38 19.24
CA PRO A 53 -8.23 -24.92 17.92
C PRO A 53 -7.20 -24.55 16.83
N VAL A 54 -6.53 -23.41 16.96
CA VAL A 54 -5.46 -22.99 16.03
C VAL A 54 -4.26 -23.91 16.17
N LEU A 55 -3.89 -24.26 17.40
CA LEU A 55 -2.79 -25.19 17.66
C LEU A 55 -3.11 -26.61 17.18
N ASP A 56 -4.36 -27.06 17.33
CA ASP A 56 -4.81 -28.35 16.79
C ASP A 56 -4.74 -28.36 15.25
N ALA A 57 -5.08 -27.24 14.61
CA ALA A 57 -4.95 -27.10 13.16
C ALA A 57 -3.48 -27.10 12.69
N ILE A 58 -2.56 -26.54 13.48
CA ILE A 58 -1.11 -26.56 13.21
C ILE A 58 -0.57 -27.99 13.35
N ASP A 59 -1.01 -28.75 14.35
CA ASP A 59 -0.61 -30.15 14.54
C ASP A 59 -1.07 -31.03 13.35
N GLY A 60 -2.29 -30.78 12.86
CA GLY A 60 -2.82 -31.47 11.67
C GLY A 60 -2.14 -31.08 10.36
N ALA A 61 -1.47 -29.93 10.29
CA ALA A 61 -0.78 -29.43 9.12
C ALA A 61 0.53 -28.69 9.50
N PRO A 62 1.58 -29.41 9.92
CA PRO A 62 2.78 -28.79 10.50
C PRO A 62 3.49 -27.81 9.57
N GLY A 63 3.97 -26.70 10.13
CA GLY A 63 4.59 -25.62 9.37
C GLY A 63 5.28 -24.56 10.23
N ILE A 64 5.80 -23.52 9.58
CA ILE A 64 6.43 -22.38 10.27
C ILE A 64 5.33 -21.55 10.94
N VAL A 65 5.52 -21.21 12.22
CA VAL A 65 4.58 -20.39 12.98
C VAL A 65 5.17 -19.01 13.25
N LEU A 66 4.55 -17.96 12.73
CA LEU A 66 4.86 -16.57 13.08
C LEU A 66 3.70 -16.01 13.91
N TYR A 67 4.01 -15.29 14.99
CA TYR A 67 2.96 -14.70 15.82
C TYR A 67 3.26 -13.27 16.30
N THR A 68 2.19 -12.55 16.65
CA THR A 68 2.23 -11.15 17.17
C THR A 68 1.48 -10.99 18.49
N ILE A 69 1.28 -12.08 19.22
CA ILE A 69 0.61 -12.10 20.53
C ILE A 69 1.45 -11.36 21.57
N VAL A 70 0.90 -10.28 22.14
CA VAL A 70 1.59 -9.49 23.19
C VAL A 70 1.38 -10.06 24.59
N ASP A 71 0.33 -10.88 24.77
CA ASP A 71 0.03 -11.56 26.02
C ASP A 71 1.04 -12.68 26.32
N ARG A 72 1.70 -12.62 27.48
CA ARG A 72 2.78 -13.56 27.81
C ARG A 72 2.29 -14.97 28.08
N GLU A 73 1.08 -15.15 28.61
CA GLU A 73 0.53 -16.47 28.88
C GLU A 73 0.25 -17.19 27.55
N LEU A 74 -0.43 -16.50 26.62
CA LEU A 74 -0.73 -17.05 25.30
C LEU A 74 0.54 -17.30 24.47
N SER A 75 1.51 -16.38 24.48
CA SER A 75 2.80 -16.58 23.80
C SER A 75 3.56 -17.77 24.39
N GLY A 76 3.54 -17.94 25.71
CA GLY A 76 4.13 -19.11 26.37
C GLY A 76 3.45 -20.43 25.95
N ILE A 77 2.13 -20.44 25.79
CA ILE A 77 1.38 -21.61 25.29
C ILE A 77 1.79 -21.92 23.84
N ILE A 78 1.90 -20.90 22.97
CA ILE A 78 2.33 -21.08 21.58
C ILE A 78 3.72 -21.70 21.53
N ASP A 79 4.69 -21.12 22.23
CA ASP A 79 6.08 -21.59 22.24
C ASP A 79 6.16 -23.04 22.74
N GLN A 80 5.46 -23.35 23.84
CA GLN A 80 5.48 -24.69 24.42
C GLN A 80 4.88 -25.73 23.48
N ARG A 81 3.71 -25.43 22.88
CA ARG A 81 3.03 -26.36 21.97
C ARG A 81 3.78 -26.53 20.66
N CYS A 82 4.38 -25.47 20.12
CA CYS A 82 5.22 -25.57 18.93
C CYS A 82 6.46 -26.43 19.17
N ARG A 83 7.10 -26.30 20.35
CA ARG A 83 8.20 -27.19 20.74
C ARG A 83 7.77 -28.65 20.85
N GLU A 84 6.61 -28.92 21.44
CA GLU A 84 6.04 -30.28 21.54
C GLU A 84 5.75 -30.89 20.16
N MET A 85 5.25 -30.09 19.22
CA MET A 85 4.99 -30.51 17.83
C MET A 85 6.28 -30.57 16.97
N GLY A 86 7.41 -30.07 17.47
CA GLY A 86 8.66 -29.98 16.71
C GLY A 86 8.63 -28.98 15.56
N VAL A 87 7.74 -27.98 15.61
CA VAL A 87 7.60 -26.96 14.57
C VAL A 87 8.32 -25.66 14.94
N PRO A 88 8.97 -24.97 13.99
CA PRO A 88 9.63 -23.70 14.25
C PRO A 88 8.59 -22.60 14.50
N CYS A 89 8.78 -21.84 15.58
CA CYS A 89 7.91 -20.72 15.94
C CYS A 89 8.71 -19.48 16.34
N VAL A 90 8.21 -18.28 16.01
CA VAL A 90 8.85 -17.01 16.41
C VAL A 90 7.82 -15.88 16.62
N SER A 91 8.01 -15.10 17.68
CA SER A 91 7.33 -13.81 17.86
C SER A 91 8.00 -12.75 16.98
N VAL A 92 7.23 -12.13 16.09
CA VAL A 92 7.75 -11.10 15.17
C VAL A 92 8.01 -9.76 15.89
N LEU A 93 7.27 -9.47 16.96
CA LEU A 93 7.34 -8.18 17.65
C LEU A 93 8.12 -8.22 18.96
N GLU A 94 8.28 -9.36 19.63
CA GLU A 94 8.98 -9.40 20.93
C GLU A 94 10.41 -8.83 20.85
N PRO A 95 11.25 -9.15 19.84
CA PRO A 95 12.59 -8.57 19.75
C PRO A 95 12.59 -7.04 19.56
N VAL A 96 11.59 -6.52 18.83
CA VAL A 96 11.44 -5.07 18.61
C VAL A 96 10.97 -4.38 19.90
N ILE A 97 10.03 -5.00 20.62
CA ILE A 97 9.53 -4.50 21.89
C ILE A 97 10.65 -4.48 22.93
N ASP A 98 11.45 -5.54 23.03
CA ASP A 98 12.57 -5.63 23.96
C ASP A 98 13.64 -4.56 23.67
N LEU A 99 13.91 -4.28 22.40
CA LEU A 99 14.79 -3.18 22.00
C LEU A 99 14.23 -1.82 22.47
N PHE A 100 12.93 -1.59 22.30
CA PHE A 100 12.30 -0.35 22.77
C PHE A 100 12.33 -0.24 24.29
N GLN A 101 12.07 -1.32 25.02
CA GLN A 101 12.12 -1.33 26.48
C GLN A 101 13.53 -1.04 27.01
N SER A 102 14.55 -1.67 26.41
CA SER A 102 15.94 -1.46 26.80
C SER A 102 16.43 -0.04 26.51
N TYR A 103 16.01 0.55 25.39
CA TYR A 103 16.40 1.91 25.00
C TYR A 103 15.63 2.99 25.76
N LEU A 104 14.32 2.84 25.95
CA LEU A 104 13.46 3.85 26.57
C LEU A 104 13.42 3.75 28.10
N GLY A 105 13.93 2.67 28.68
CA GLY A 105 13.92 2.42 30.14
C GLY A 105 12.52 2.24 30.74
N ALA A 106 11.48 2.20 29.90
CA ALA A 106 10.09 2.06 30.31
C ALA A 106 9.57 0.64 30.00
N PRO A 107 8.85 -0.01 30.92
CA PRO A 107 8.24 -1.30 30.64
C PRO A 107 7.16 -1.16 29.57
N SER A 108 7.11 -2.10 28.63
CA SER A 108 6.04 -2.16 27.63
C SER A 108 4.71 -2.38 28.34
N ARG A 109 3.70 -1.56 28.03
CA ARG A 109 2.34 -1.73 28.55
C ARG A 109 1.61 -2.94 27.93
N ARG A 110 2.20 -3.61 26.93
CA ARG A 110 1.73 -4.86 26.28
C ARG A 110 0.22 -4.92 26.06
N ARG A 111 -0.37 -3.82 25.57
CA ARG A 111 -1.81 -3.70 25.38
C ARG A 111 -2.19 -4.21 23.98
N VAL A 112 -3.03 -5.25 23.93
CA VAL A 112 -3.63 -5.75 22.69
C VAL A 112 -4.34 -4.60 21.98
N GLY A 113 -4.06 -4.41 20.68
CA GLY A 113 -4.68 -3.36 19.87
C GLY A 113 -4.28 -1.93 20.23
N ALA A 114 -3.15 -1.71 20.92
CA ALA A 114 -2.65 -0.36 21.23
C ALA A 114 -2.43 0.54 20.00
N GLN A 115 -2.27 -0.06 18.81
CA GLN A 115 -2.16 0.66 17.54
C GLN A 115 -3.48 1.32 17.12
N HIS A 116 -4.62 0.91 17.70
CA HIS A 116 -5.98 1.37 17.37
C HIS A 116 -6.59 2.19 18.52
N VAL A 117 -5.84 3.13 19.09
CA VAL A 117 -6.51 4.25 19.75
C VAL A 117 -7.08 5.10 18.62
N MET A 118 -8.41 5.28 18.59
CA MET A 118 -9.09 6.20 17.68
C MET A 118 -8.63 7.63 18.02
N ASP A 119 -7.49 8.01 17.45
CA ASP A 119 -6.78 9.25 17.73
C ASP A 119 -7.00 10.25 16.59
N ALA A 120 -6.50 11.48 16.75
CA ALA A 120 -6.51 12.53 15.73
C ALA A 120 -6.03 12.03 14.36
N ASP A 121 -5.08 11.08 14.34
CA ASP A 121 -4.58 10.43 13.12
C ASP A 121 -5.66 9.66 12.36
N TYR A 122 -6.61 9.01 13.05
CA TYR A 122 -7.73 8.33 12.40
C TYR A 122 -8.67 9.33 11.73
N PHE A 123 -9.03 10.41 12.44
CA PHE A 123 -9.88 11.46 11.87
C PHE A 123 -9.21 12.18 10.69
N ALA A 124 -7.90 12.46 10.79
CA ALA A 124 -7.13 13.03 9.69
C ALA A 124 -7.11 12.12 8.46
N ARG A 125 -7.05 10.78 8.64
CA ARG A 125 -7.18 9.82 7.52
C ARG A 125 -8.56 9.83 6.89
N ILE A 126 -9.63 9.88 7.69
CA ILE A 126 -10.99 9.96 7.16
C ILE A 126 -11.19 11.26 6.38
N GLU A 127 -10.71 12.38 6.91
CA GLU A 127 -10.75 13.68 6.23
C GLU A 127 -9.98 13.64 4.91
N ALA A 128 -8.76 13.07 4.91
CA ALA A 128 -7.95 12.92 3.70
C ALA A 128 -8.62 12.03 2.65
N LEU A 129 -9.30 10.95 3.06
CA LEU A 129 -10.05 10.07 2.19
C LEU A 129 -11.26 10.78 1.57
N ASN A 130 -12.06 11.47 2.38
CA ASN A 130 -13.21 12.23 1.88
C ASN A 130 -12.77 13.28 0.87
N PHE A 131 -11.77 14.09 1.23
CA PHE A 131 -11.17 15.06 0.32
C PHE A 131 -10.73 14.39 -0.99
N THR A 132 -9.98 13.30 -0.92
CA THR A 132 -9.45 12.63 -2.11
C THR A 132 -10.53 12.03 -3.00
N MET A 133 -11.59 11.46 -2.41
CA MET A 133 -12.73 10.92 -3.17
C MET A 133 -13.50 12.03 -3.89
N ASP A 134 -13.71 13.18 -3.24
CA ASP A 134 -14.37 14.34 -3.84
C ASP A 134 -13.55 14.95 -5.00
N HIS A 135 -12.25 14.64 -5.08
CA HIS A 135 -11.28 15.23 -6.00
C HIS A 135 -10.68 14.24 -7.01
N ASP A 136 -11.19 13.00 -7.12
CA ASP A 136 -10.67 11.99 -8.05
C ASP A 136 -11.17 12.19 -9.50
N ASP A 137 -12.40 12.70 -9.67
CA ASP A 137 -13.09 12.79 -10.96
C ASP A 137 -12.68 14.01 -11.83
N GLY A 138 -11.61 14.71 -11.45
CA GLY A 138 -11.00 15.77 -12.28
C GLY A 138 -11.78 17.07 -12.35
N GLN A 139 -12.83 17.25 -11.55
CA GLN A 139 -13.38 18.57 -11.29
C GLN A 139 -12.36 19.33 -10.45
N LEU A 140 -11.79 20.42 -10.99
CA LEU A 140 -10.95 21.31 -10.18
C LEU A 140 -11.83 22.06 -9.21
N PRO A 141 -11.68 21.85 -7.91
CA PRO A 141 -12.54 22.49 -6.93
C PRO A 141 -11.92 23.81 -6.44
N ALA A 142 -12.70 24.56 -5.67
CA ALA A 142 -12.32 25.90 -5.22
C ALA A 142 -11.22 25.88 -4.15
N ASP A 143 -11.03 24.74 -3.52
CA ASP A 143 -10.20 24.41 -2.35
C ASP A 143 -8.93 23.62 -2.72
N LEU A 144 -8.42 23.75 -3.95
CA LEU A 144 -7.19 23.10 -4.41
C LEU A 144 -5.97 23.31 -3.49
N GLU A 145 -5.96 24.44 -2.75
CA GLU A 145 -4.93 24.80 -1.76
C GLU A 145 -5.03 24.03 -0.43
N GLU A 146 -6.12 23.27 -0.21
CA GLU A 146 -6.27 22.36 0.93
C GLU A 146 -5.63 20.99 0.67
N ALA A 147 -5.26 20.69 -0.57
CA ALA A 147 -4.52 19.49 -0.90
C ALA A 147 -3.10 19.53 -0.32
N ASP A 148 -2.63 18.40 0.22
CA ASP A 148 -1.23 18.19 0.52
C ASP A 148 -0.42 17.88 -0.74
N VAL A 149 -1.05 17.14 -1.67
CA VAL A 149 -0.44 16.65 -2.90
C VAL A 149 -1.44 16.78 -4.05
N ILE A 150 -0.97 17.21 -5.21
CA ILE A 150 -1.74 17.15 -6.46
C ILE A 150 -1.02 16.24 -7.44
N LEU A 151 -1.71 15.21 -7.94
CA LEU A 151 -1.18 14.32 -8.95
C LEU A 151 -1.66 14.79 -10.32
N VAL A 152 -0.70 15.14 -11.19
CA VAL A 152 -0.96 15.47 -12.59
C VAL A 152 -0.48 14.35 -13.50
N GLY A 153 -1.17 14.09 -14.59
CA GLY A 153 -0.72 13.07 -15.54
C GLY A 153 -1.82 12.63 -16.49
N ILE A 154 -1.42 11.96 -17.57
CA ILE A 154 -2.35 11.49 -18.59
C ILE A 154 -3.19 10.31 -18.08
N SER A 155 -4.23 9.91 -18.81
CA SER A 155 -5.03 8.76 -18.43
C SER A 155 -4.17 7.49 -18.31
N ARG A 156 -4.40 6.70 -17.26
CA ARG A 156 -3.70 5.42 -16.95
C ARG A 156 -2.26 5.50 -16.43
N THR A 157 -1.94 6.59 -15.75
CA THR A 157 -0.69 6.80 -14.98
C THR A 157 -0.86 6.49 -13.48
N SER A 158 -1.83 5.64 -13.12
CA SER A 158 -2.09 5.20 -11.73
C SER A 158 -2.43 6.30 -10.71
N LYS A 159 -2.92 7.47 -11.13
CA LYS A 159 -3.32 8.58 -10.24
C LYS A 159 -4.32 8.15 -9.15
N THR A 160 -5.52 7.70 -9.52
CA THR A 160 -6.58 7.25 -8.59
C THR A 160 -6.13 6.24 -7.54
N PRO A 161 -5.51 5.09 -7.91
CA PRO A 161 -5.07 4.15 -6.88
C PRO A 161 -3.94 4.73 -5.99
N THR A 162 -3.10 5.61 -6.52
CA THR A 162 -2.04 6.27 -5.75
C THR A 162 -2.59 7.32 -4.79
N SER A 163 -3.56 8.14 -5.22
CA SER A 163 -4.19 9.16 -4.38
C SER A 163 -4.96 8.53 -3.23
N ILE A 164 -5.72 7.46 -3.49
CA ILE A 164 -6.43 6.71 -2.44
C ILE A 164 -5.44 6.11 -1.43
N TYR A 165 -4.31 5.58 -1.91
CA TYR A 165 -3.28 5.03 -1.03
C TYR A 165 -2.63 6.10 -0.14
N LEU A 166 -2.35 7.28 -0.69
CA LEU A 166 -1.86 8.45 0.06
C LEU A 166 -2.89 8.93 1.09
N ALA A 167 -4.17 8.97 0.71
CA ALA A 167 -5.27 9.36 1.59
C ALA A 167 -5.45 8.41 2.79
N ASN A 168 -5.29 7.10 2.57
CA ASN A 168 -5.25 6.11 3.66
C ASN A 168 -4.10 6.35 4.67
N ARG A 169 -3.09 7.14 4.28
CA ARG A 169 -1.99 7.59 5.16
C ARG A 169 -2.19 9.02 5.68
N GLY A 170 -3.37 9.61 5.50
CA GLY A 170 -3.72 10.94 6.00
C GLY A 170 -3.26 12.10 5.11
N ILE A 171 -2.98 11.85 3.83
CA ILE A 171 -2.52 12.88 2.88
C ILE A 171 -3.66 13.26 1.94
N LYS A 172 -4.15 14.50 2.02
CA LYS A 172 -5.17 15.05 1.13
C LYS A 172 -4.63 15.13 -0.29
N THR A 173 -5.15 14.31 -1.20
CA THR A 173 -4.61 14.21 -2.56
C THR A 173 -5.68 14.53 -3.60
N ALA A 174 -5.39 15.47 -4.50
CA ALA A 174 -6.27 15.78 -5.64
C ALA A 174 -5.68 15.27 -6.95
N ASN A 175 -6.54 14.82 -7.88
CA ASN A 175 -6.11 14.31 -9.18
C ASN A 175 -6.50 15.29 -10.29
N VAL A 176 -5.52 15.78 -11.05
CA VAL A 176 -5.77 16.64 -12.21
C VAL A 176 -5.32 15.93 -13.49
N PRO A 177 -6.24 15.60 -14.41
CA PRO A 177 -5.88 14.95 -15.66
C PRO A 177 -5.14 15.93 -16.58
N ILE A 178 -4.07 15.46 -17.21
CA ILE A 178 -3.46 16.15 -18.35
C ILE A 178 -4.07 15.59 -19.63
N VAL A 179 -4.66 16.47 -20.43
CA VAL A 179 -5.23 16.14 -21.75
C VAL A 179 -4.50 16.97 -22.81
N LEU A 180 -4.06 16.32 -23.89
CA LEU A 180 -3.32 16.98 -24.97
C LEU A 180 -4.11 18.15 -25.55
N GLY A 181 -3.48 19.32 -25.66
CA GLY A 181 -4.09 20.53 -26.22
C GLY A 181 -5.06 21.27 -25.28
N VAL A 182 -5.39 20.69 -24.13
CA VAL A 182 -6.20 21.36 -23.11
C VAL A 182 -5.27 22.08 -22.13
N PRO A 183 -5.38 23.41 -21.97
CA PRO A 183 -4.58 24.13 -20.99
C PRO A 183 -4.96 23.69 -19.57
N LEU A 184 -3.96 23.61 -18.70
CA LEU A 184 -4.21 23.41 -17.27
C LEU A 184 -4.83 24.67 -16.68
N PRO A 185 -5.73 24.55 -15.69
CA PRO A 185 -6.32 25.72 -15.05
C PRO A 185 -5.25 26.56 -14.36
N GLU A 186 -5.32 27.87 -14.49
CA GLU A 186 -4.32 28.81 -13.92
C GLU A 186 -4.13 28.63 -12.42
N ARG A 187 -5.21 28.28 -11.71
CA ARG A 187 -5.19 28.01 -10.26
C ARG A 187 -4.24 26.88 -9.87
N LEU A 188 -4.01 25.90 -10.75
CA LEU A 188 -3.05 24.82 -10.50
C LEU A 188 -1.61 25.34 -10.54
N SER A 189 -1.27 26.16 -11.53
CA SER A 189 0.07 26.77 -11.63
C SER A 189 0.32 27.82 -10.54
N ALA A 190 -0.74 28.43 -10.03
CA ALA A 190 -0.67 29.40 -8.94
C ALA A 190 -0.67 28.77 -7.54
N ALA A 191 -0.92 27.46 -7.43
CA ALA A 191 -1.03 26.78 -6.14
C ALA A 191 0.33 26.74 -5.42
N VAL A 192 0.35 27.15 -4.15
CA VAL A 192 1.61 27.32 -3.40
C VAL A 192 1.78 26.25 -2.32
N ARG A 193 0.70 25.84 -1.65
CA ARG A 193 0.76 24.84 -0.58
C ARG A 193 0.98 23.41 -1.07
N PRO A 194 0.22 22.90 -2.06
CA PRO A 194 0.31 21.49 -2.42
C PRO A 194 1.63 21.17 -3.13
N LEU A 195 2.18 19.99 -2.84
CA LEU A 195 3.21 19.41 -3.69
C LEU A 195 2.56 18.88 -4.98
N ILE A 196 2.86 19.51 -6.12
CA ILE A 196 2.37 19.04 -7.42
C ILE A 196 3.36 18.03 -8.01
N VAL A 197 2.90 16.83 -8.35
CA VAL A 197 3.74 15.74 -8.88
C VAL A 197 3.17 15.20 -10.18
N GLY A 198 4.00 15.16 -11.23
CA GLY A 198 3.68 14.52 -12.49
C GLY A 198 3.87 13.01 -12.45
N LEU A 199 2.86 12.23 -12.79
CA LEU A 199 2.97 10.79 -12.99
C LEU A 199 3.05 10.48 -14.49
N ILE A 200 4.09 9.74 -14.88
CA ILE A 200 4.30 9.26 -16.25
C ILE A 200 4.52 7.75 -16.26
N ALA A 201 4.32 7.14 -17.42
CA ALA A 201 4.67 5.74 -17.65
C ALA A 201 5.16 5.57 -19.10
N THR A 202 5.66 4.39 -19.44
CA THR A 202 5.96 4.06 -20.84
C THR A 202 4.69 3.98 -21.67
N THR A 203 4.83 4.31 -22.95
CA THR A 203 3.76 4.19 -23.95
C THR A 203 3.14 2.79 -23.94
N ASP A 204 3.98 1.75 -23.92
CA ASP A 204 3.53 0.36 -23.92
C ASP A 204 2.70 0.01 -22.68
N ARG A 205 3.11 0.49 -21.51
CA ARG A 205 2.37 0.27 -20.27
C ARG A 205 1.00 0.92 -20.32
N ILE A 206 0.92 2.17 -20.80
CA ILE A 206 -0.34 2.90 -20.91
C ILE A 206 -1.26 2.24 -21.93
N ALA A 207 -0.74 1.87 -23.10
CA ALA A 207 -1.50 1.16 -24.13
C ALA A 207 -2.09 -0.15 -23.58
N GLN A 208 -1.29 -0.95 -22.88
CA GLN A 208 -1.74 -2.18 -22.23
C GLN A 208 -2.88 -1.93 -21.22
N VAL A 209 -2.73 -0.93 -20.35
CA VAL A 209 -3.74 -0.63 -19.32
C VAL A 209 -5.02 -0.04 -19.93
N ARG A 210 -4.91 0.73 -21.02
CA ARG A 210 -6.07 1.26 -21.78
C ARG A 210 -6.80 0.13 -22.50
N GLN A 211 -6.08 -0.78 -23.15
CA GLN A 211 -6.65 -1.95 -23.83
C GLN A 211 -7.46 -2.83 -22.86
N ASN A 212 -6.92 -3.11 -21.67
CA ASN A 212 -7.62 -3.91 -20.65
C ASN A 212 -8.93 -3.26 -20.18
N ARG A 213 -9.04 -1.92 -20.19
CA ARG A 213 -10.30 -1.23 -19.87
C ARG A 213 -11.33 -1.35 -20.99
N VAL A 214 -10.90 -1.17 -22.24
CA VAL A 214 -11.78 -1.27 -23.40
C VAL A 214 -12.39 -2.68 -23.49
N LEU A 215 -11.58 -3.73 -23.25
CA LEU A 215 -12.05 -5.11 -23.22
C LEU A 215 -13.06 -5.40 -22.09
N GLY A 216 -13.04 -4.61 -21.01
CA GLY A 216 -13.97 -4.73 -19.88
C GLY A 216 -15.25 -3.90 -20.00
N GLN A 217 -15.41 -3.09 -21.06
CA GLN A 217 -16.61 -2.29 -21.33
C GLN A 217 -17.32 -2.83 -22.58
N THR A 218 -18.63 -3.09 -22.48
CA THR A 218 -19.42 -3.74 -23.54
C THR A 218 -19.49 -2.89 -24.81
N GLN A 219 -18.94 -3.43 -25.90
CA GLN A 219 -19.19 -3.29 -27.35
C GLN A 219 -19.41 -1.94 -28.07
N ASP A 220 -19.52 -0.77 -27.42
CA ASP A 220 -19.82 0.49 -28.15
C ASP A 220 -18.74 1.58 -28.14
N PHE A 221 -17.52 1.31 -27.64
CA PHE A 221 -16.42 2.30 -27.69
C PHE A 221 -15.51 2.07 -28.92
N ARG A 222 -15.68 2.88 -29.96
CA ARG A 222 -14.71 3.05 -31.05
C ARG A 222 -13.49 3.82 -30.52
N GLY A 223 -12.51 3.09 -30.01
CA GLY A 223 -11.37 3.64 -29.28
C GLY A 223 -10.00 3.43 -29.94
N ASP A 224 -9.89 3.38 -31.27
CA ASP A 224 -8.60 3.16 -31.96
C ASP A 224 -7.55 4.22 -31.57
N ASP A 225 -7.97 5.48 -31.46
CA ASP A 225 -7.14 6.61 -31.01
C ASP A 225 -6.72 6.51 -29.52
N TYR A 226 -7.57 5.93 -28.67
CA TYR A 226 -7.29 5.86 -27.22
C TYR A 226 -6.14 4.89 -26.90
N ILE A 227 -5.96 3.85 -27.71
CA ILE A 227 -4.91 2.84 -27.57
C ILE A 227 -3.72 3.05 -28.52
N ASP A 228 -3.81 4.00 -29.45
CA ASP A 228 -2.73 4.30 -30.39
C ASP A 228 -1.47 4.78 -29.66
N ARG A 229 -0.36 4.10 -29.93
CA ARG A 229 0.94 4.38 -29.32
C ARG A 229 1.49 5.73 -29.77
N ALA A 230 1.21 6.16 -31.00
CA ALA A 230 1.67 7.47 -31.48
C ALA A 230 0.98 8.58 -30.69
N GLN A 231 -0.34 8.52 -30.55
CA GLN A 231 -1.10 9.47 -29.73
C GLN A 231 -0.70 9.46 -28.25
N ILE A 232 -0.54 8.29 -27.62
CA ILE A 232 -0.07 8.19 -26.23
C ILE A 232 1.32 8.81 -26.07
N SER A 233 2.20 8.65 -27.07
CA SER A 233 3.53 9.27 -27.07
C SER A 233 3.43 10.81 -27.06
N GLU A 234 2.53 11.38 -27.88
CA GLU A 234 2.29 12.83 -27.90
C GLU A 234 1.68 13.34 -26.58
N GLU A 235 0.71 12.62 -26.00
CA GLU A 235 0.17 12.94 -24.68
C GLU A 235 1.28 12.96 -23.60
N LEU A 236 2.17 11.96 -23.61
CA LEU A 236 3.30 11.89 -22.67
C LEU A 236 4.32 13.01 -22.87
N LYS A 237 4.63 13.37 -24.13
CA LYS A 237 5.50 14.52 -24.43
C LYS A 237 4.91 15.81 -23.89
N TYR A 238 3.62 16.03 -24.12
CA TYR A 238 2.90 17.20 -23.62
C TYR A 238 2.91 17.25 -22.08
N ALA A 239 2.62 16.14 -21.41
CA ALA A 239 2.65 16.06 -19.95
C ALA A 239 4.04 16.37 -19.36
N ARG A 240 5.12 15.82 -19.95
CA ARG A 240 6.50 16.13 -19.53
C ARG A 240 6.84 17.60 -19.74
N ALA A 241 6.44 18.18 -20.86
CA ALA A 241 6.67 19.60 -21.14
C ALA A 241 5.95 20.50 -20.14
N LEU A 242 4.70 20.19 -19.77
CA LEU A 242 3.95 20.92 -18.75
C LEU A 242 4.63 20.85 -17.37
N CYS A 243 5.03 19.65 -16.93
CA CYS A 243 5.72 19.49 -15.65
C CYS A 243 7.05 20.26 -15.63
N SER A 244 7.83 20.18 -16.71
CA SER A 244 9.11 20.90 -16.84
C SER A 244 8.93 22.42 -16.79
N ARG A 245 7.94 22.96 -17.51
CA ARG A 245 7.64 24.41 -17.53
C ARG A 245 7.25 24.96 -16.16
N ASN A 246 6.59 24.16 -15.33
CA ASN A 246 6.15 24.56 -13.99
C ASN A 246 7.08 24.07 -12.88
N ASN A 247 8.23 23.46 -13.22
CA ASN A 247 9.18 22.87 -12.28
C ASN A 247 8.57 21.82 -11.32
N TRP A 248 7.59 21.05 -11.80
CA TRP A 248 6.98 19.97 -11.03
C TRP A 248 7.81 18.68 -11.14
N PRO A 249 8.14 18.01 -10.02
CA PRO A 249 8.81 16.72 -10.07
C PRO A 249 7.97 15.69 -10.81
N VAL A 250 8.65 14.79 -11.52
CA VAL A 250 8.02 13.74 -12.32
C VAL A 250 8.46 12.37 -11.81
N ILE A 251 7.50 11.46 -11.62
CA ILE A 251 7.71 10.08 -11.21
C ILE A 251 7.27 9.13 -12.32
N ASP A 252 8.18 8.24 -12.71
CA ASP A 252 7.88 7.14 -13.62
C ASP A 252 7.28 5.95 -12.85
N VAL A 253 6.02 5.63 -13.14
CA VAL A 253 5.26 4.56 -12.48
C VAL A 253 5.25 3.24 -13.26
N THR A 254 6.02 3.12 -14.35
CA THR A 254 5.96 1.98 -15.29
C THR A 254 6.11 0.62 -14.62
N ARG A 255 7.04 0.51 -13.67
CA ARG A 255 7.36 -0.73 -12.95
C ARG A 255 7.30 -0.56 -11.43
N ARG A 256 6.63 0.49 -10.96
CA ARG A 256 6.50 0.76 -9.53
C ARG A 256 5.16 0.25 -9.03
N SER A 257 5.16 -0.27 -7.81
CA SER A 257 3.91 -0.50 -7.09
C SER A 257 3.28 0.83 -6.68
N ILE A 258 2.02 0.77 -6.22
CA ILE A 258 1.32 1.94 -5.68
C ILE A 258 2.05 2.45 -4.44
N GLU A 259 2.52 1.54 -3.59
CA GLU A 259 3.26 1.79 -2.37
C GLU A 259 4.61 2.48 -2.65
N GLU A 260 5.37 1.99 -3.64
CA GLU A 260 6.65 2.59 -4.04
C GLU A 260 6.46 3.99 -4.65
N THR A 261 5.38 4.17 -5.42
CA THR A 261 5.02 5.47 -6.00
C THR A 261 4.66 6.46 -4.89
N ALA A 262 3.81 6.05 -3.95
CA ALA A 262 3.43 6.87 -2.80
C ALA A 262 4.63 7.23 -1.92
N ALA A 263 5.54 6.27 -1.67
CA ALA A 263 6.77 6.52 -0.91
C ALA A 263 7.66 7.57 -1.59
N ALA A 264 7.80 7.50 -2.92
CA ALA A 264 8.55 8.49 -3.69
C ALA A 264 7.91 9.89 -3.64
N ILE A 265 6.57 9.97 -3.68
CA ILE A 265 5.83 11.23 -3.51
C ILE A 265 6.07 11.82 -2.12
N VAL A 266 5.95 11.00 -1.07
CA VAL A 266 6.18 11.45 0.32
C VAL A 266 7.62 11.92 0.52
N ALA A 267 8.61 11.29 -0.12
CA ALA A 267 10.01 11.70 -0.04
C ALA A 267 10.29 13.08 -0.68
N LEU A 268 9.43 13.53 -1.60
CA LEU A 268 9.51 14.85 -2.22
C LEU A 268 8.83 15.94 -1.38
N ARG A 269 7.99 15.58 -0.40
CA ARG A 269 7.34 16.57 0.47
C ARG A 269 8.43 17.27 1.31
N PRO A 270 8.42 18.61 1.40
CA PRO A 270 9.24 19.31 2.36
C PRO A 270 8.94 18.75 3.75
N LYS A 271 9.98 18.41 4.53
CA LYS A 271 9.78 18.05 5.94
C LYS A 271 9.12 19.26 6.61
N LEU A 272 7.88 19.11 7.07
CA LEU A 272 7.25 20.04 8.00
C LEU A 272 8.24 20.20 9.17
N ARG A 273 8.77 21.41 9.32
CA ARG A 273 9.57 21.80 10.49
C ARG A 273 8.64 22.07 11.66
#